data_AF-A0A6P7ITQ2-F1
#
_entry.id   AF-A0A6P7ITQ2-F1
#
_cell.length_a   1.000
_cell.length_b   1.000
_cell.length_c   1.000
_cell.angle_alpha   90.00
_cell.angle_beta   90.00
_cell.angle_gamma   90.00
#
_symmetry.space_group_name_H-M   'P 1'
#
loop_
_entity.id
_entity.type
_entity.pdbx_description
1 polymer ?
#
loop_
_entity_poly.entity_id
_entity_poly.type
_entity_poly.pdbx_seq_one_letter_code
_entity_poly.pdbx_strand_id
1 'polypeptide(L)'
;MVFDPRYLLLTSDQRKQVFDQFVKSRVKDEYKEKKNKLQKAREEFKQLLEEAKITSRSTFKKFCAQYSGDHRFTALNRKKEQELIFYHRITSLKKRDKENRARLRKMR
;
A
#
# COMPACT_ATOMS: atom_id res chain seq x y z
N MET A 1 -3.67 34.21 -15.50
CA MET A 1 -2.96 33.44 -16.54
C MET A 1 -2.90 34.13 -17.91
N VAL A 2 -3.88 34.95 -18.30
CA VAL A 2 -3.92 35.58 -19.64
C VAL A 2 -2.84 36.68 -19.85
N PHE A 3 -2.34 37.26 -18.76
CA PHE A 3 -1.27 38.27 -18.79
C PHE A 3 0.15 37.68 -18.79
N ASP A 4 0.29 36.34 -18.85
CA ASP A 4 1.59 35.70 -18.95
C ASP A 4 2.06 35.72 -20.41
N PRO A 5 3.27 36.21 -20.72
CA PRO A 5 3.79 36.25 -22.09
C PRO A 5 3.76 34.88 -22.79
N ARG A 6 3.88 33.78 -22.03
CA ARG A 6 3.83 32.41 -22.55
C ARG A 6 2.44 32.02 -23.06
N TYR A 7 1.39 32.67 -22.56
CA TYR A 7 0.03 32.47 -23.05
C TYR A 7 -0.11 32.92 -24.51
N LEU A 8 0.60 33.98 -24.91
CA LEU A 8 0.53 34.52 -26.28
C LEU A 8 1.32 33.70 -27.31
N LEU A 9 2.26 32.86 -26.87
CA LEU A 9 3.14 32.05 -27.75
C LEU A 9 2.44 30.86 -28.41
N LEU A 10 1.21 30.55 -28.01
CA LEU A 10 0.43 29.42 -28.50
C LEU A 10 -0.85 29.90 -29.19
N THR A 11 -1.27 29.21 -30.26
CA THR A 11 -2.59 29.42 -30.87
C THR A 11 -3.70 28.95 -29.94
N SER A 12 -4.95 29.36 -30.18
CA SER A 12 -6.10 28.93 -29.37
C SER A 12 -6.19 27.40 -29.25
N ASP A 13 -5.96 26.68 -30.35
CA ASP A 13 -5.98 25.22 -30.38
C ASP A 13 -4.81 24.58 -29.61
N GLN A 14 -3.61 25.14 -29.75
CA GLN A 14 -2.43 24.69 -29.01
C GLN A 14 -2.59 24.94 -27.51
N ARG A 15 -3.18 26.07 -27.11
CA ARG A 15 -3.49 26.35 -25.69
C ARG A 15 -4.45 25.31 -25.13
N LYS A 16 -5.52 25.00 -25.87
CA LYS A 16 -6.49 23.98 -25.46
C LYS A 16 -5.83 22.61 -25.33
N GLN A 17 -5.01 22.21 -26.30
CA GLN A 17 -4.31 20.93 -26.28
C GLN A 17 -3.32 20.81 -25.11
N VAL A 18 -2.49 21.83 -24.90
CA VAL A 18 -1.51 21.85 -23.80
C VAL A 18 -2.21 21.84 -22.44
N PHE A 19 -3.31 22.59 -22.30
CA PHE A 19 -4.11 22.60 -21.08
C PHE A 19 -4.77 21.24 -20.82
N ASP A 20 -5.44 20.66 -21.83
CA ASP A 20 -6.10 19.35 -21.72
C ASP A 20 -5.08 18.25 -21.36
N GLN A 21 -3.88 18.29 -21.96
CA GLN A 21 -2.79 17.37 -21.65
C GLN A 21 -2.25 17.57 -20.22
N PHE A 22 -2.07 18.82 -19.79
CA PHE A 22 -1.62 19.14 -18.44
C PHE A 22 -2.62 18.65 -17.39
N VAL A 23 -3.92 18.92 -17.57
CA VAL A 23 -4.98 18.46 -16.67
C VAL A 23 -4.97 16.93 -16.59
N LYS A 24 -4.94 16.24 -17.75
CA LYS A 24 -4.86 14.77 -17.79
C LYS A 24 -3.62 14.23 -17.07
N SER A 25 -2.46 14.84 -17.28
CA SER A 25 -1.22 14.44 -16.60
C SER A 25 -1.33 14.64 -15.10
N ARG A 26 -1.81 15.80 -14.64
CA ARG A 26 -1.94 16.11 -13.22
C ARG A 26 -2.88 15.14 -12.50
N VAL A 27 -4.04 14.83 -13.09
CA VAL A 27 -4.97 13.84 -12.52
C VAL A 27 -4.31 12.46 -12.42
N LYS A 28 -3.55 12.06 -13.45
CA LYS A 28 -2.84 10.77 -13.46
C LYS A 28 -1.73 10.72 -12.42
N ASP A 29 -0.98 11.80 -12.27
CA ASP A 29 0.13 11.90 -11.32
C ASP A 29 -0.38 11.90 -9.88
N GLU A 30 -1.43 12.66 -9.57
CA GLU A 30 -2.08 12.63 -8.25
C GLU A 30 -2.64 11.24 -7.91
N TYR A 31 -3.25 10.57 -8.88
CA TYR A 31 -3.74 9.19 -8.70
C TYR A 31 -2.58 8.22 -8.44
N LYS A 32 -1.48 8.34 -9.18
CA LYS A 32 -0.27 7.52 -9.01
C LYS A 32 0.38 7.76 -7.66
N GLU A 33 0.49 9.00 -7.21
CA GLU A 33 1.03 9.33 -5.89
C GLU A 33 0.17 8.77 -4.76
N LYS A 34 -1.17 8.93 -4.84
CA LYS A 34 -2.09 8.34 -3.84
C LYS A 34 -1.97 6.81 -3.81
N LYS A 35 -1.90 6.17 -4.98
CA LYS A 35 -1.71 4.71 -5.08
C LYS A 35 -0.36 4.26 -4.52
N ASN A 36 0.72 4.96 -4.84
CA ASN A 36 2.06 4.63 -4.36
C ASN A 36 2.19 4.82 -2.85
N LYS A 37 1.64 5.90 -2.29
CA LYS A 37 1.60 6.11 -0.84
C LYS A 37 0.87 4.98 -0.11
N LEU A 38 -0.29 4.58 -0.63
CA LEU A 38 -1.04 3.44 -0.06
C LEU A 38 -0.26 2.13 -0.19
N GLN A 39 0.37 1.88 -1.34
CA GLN A 39 1.17 0.68 -1.55
C GLN A 39 2.36 0.61 -0.60
N LYS A 40 3.05 1.73 -0.38
CA LYS A 40 4.15 1.82 0.57
C LYS A 40 3.68 1.54 2.01
N ALA A 41 2.57 2.16 2.43
CA ALA A 41 1.99 1.90 3.75
C ALA A 41 1.60 0.42 3.95
N ARG A 42 1.12 -0.27 2.90
CA ARG A 42 0.83 -1.71 2.95
C ARG A 42 2.11 -2.54 3.12
N GLU A 43 3.18 -2.18 2.43
CA GLU A 43 4.47 -2.89 2.52
C GLU A 43 5.11 -2.69 3.89
N GLU A 44 5.10 -1.48 4.42
CA GLU A 44 5.57 -1.16 5.77
C GLU A 44 4.75 -1.91 6.83
N PHE A 45 3.43 -2.00 6.67
CA PHE A 45 2.58 -2.78 7.57
C PHE A 45 2.90 -4.28 7.50
N LYS A 46 3.21 -4.82 6.31
CA LYS A 46 3.65 -6.22 6.17
C LYS A 46 4.99 -6.44 6.87
N GLN A 47 5.96 -5.52 6.70
CA GLN A 47 7.25 -5.60 7.39
C GLN A 47 7.07 -5.58 8.90
N LEU A 48 6.19 -4.71 9.43
CA LEU A 48 5.83 -4.68 10.84
C LEU A 48 5.30 -6.05 11.32
N LEU A 49 4.46 -6.73 10.53
CA LEU A 49 3.98 -8.07 10.88
C LEU A 49 5.11 -9.12 10.92
N GLU A 50 6.13 -8.99 10.07
CA GLU A 50 7.29 -9.88 10.06
C GLU A 50 8.21 -9.61 11.26
N GLU A 51 8.49 -8.35 11.56
CA GLU A 51 9.26 -7.90 12.72
C GLU A 51 8.59 -8.27 14.03
N ALA A 52 7.26 -8.17 14.10
CA ALA A 52 6.45 -8.58 15.23
C ALA A 52 6.46 -10.10 15.47
N LYS A 53 7.09 -10.87 14.59
CA LYS A 53 7.21 -12.34 14.65
C LYS A 53 5.86 -13.00 14.94
N ILE A 54 4.80 -12.53 14.28
CA ILE A 54 3.46 -13.06 14.52
C ILE A 54 3.41 -14.55 14.17
N THR A 55 2.65 -15.31 14.97
CA THR A 55 2.48 -16.76 14.78
C THR A 55 1.12 -17.06 14.18
N SER A 56 0.91 -18.29 13.70
CA SER A 56 -0.38 -18.75 13.16
C SER A 56 -1.53 -18.74 14.19
N ARG A 57 -1.23 -18.53 15.49
CA ARG A 57 -2.20 -18.39 16.59
C ARG A 57 -2.38 -16.93 17.04
N SER A 58 -1.62 -15.98 16.52
CA SER A 58 -1.75 -14.56 16.86
C SER A 58 -3.12 -14.03 16.43
N THR A 59 -3.70 -13.14 17.24
CA THR A 59 -4.99 -12.50 16.95
C THR A 59 -4.79 -11.04 16.57
N PHE A 60 -5.64 -10.53 15.68
CA PHE A 60 -5.56 -9.14 15.24
C PHE A 60 -5.72 -8.16 16.41
N LYS A 61 -6.65 -8.43 17.35
CA LYS A 61 -6.85 -7.60 18.55
C LYS A 61 -5.58 -7.45 19.40
N LYS A 62 -4.85 -8.55 19.65
CA LYS A 62 -3.58 -8.50 20.40
C LYS A 62 -2.51 -7.71 19.64
N PHE A 63 -2.40 -7.91 18.33
CA PHE A 63 -1.49 -7.16 17.48
C PHE A 63 -1.79 -5.65 17.52
N CYS A 64 -3.06 -5.26 17.35
CA CYS A 64 -3.47 -3.86 17.44
C CYS A 64 -3.17 -3.24 18.81
N ALA A 65 -3.38 -3.98 19.90
CA ALA A 65 -3.07 -3.47 21.25
C ALA A 65 -1.57 -3.22 21.46
N GLN A 66 -0.71 -4.01 20.82
CA GLN A 66 0.73 -3.91 20.96
C GLN A 66 1.37 -2.87 20.03
N TYR A 67 0.81 -2.68 18.82
CA TYR A 67 1.40 -1.84 17.78
C TYR A 67 0.54 -0.63 17.40
N SER A 68 -0.47 -0.28 18.20
CA SER A 68 -1.35 0.87 17.95
C SER A 68 -0.61 2.20 17.81
N GLY A 69 0.54 2.35 18.49
CA GLY A 69 1.39 3.54 18.44
C GLY A 69 2.46 3.54 17.33
N ASP A 70 2.62 2.45 16.58
CA ASP A 70 3.62 2.38 15.51
C ASP A 70 3.15 3.22 14.31
N HIS A 71 4.03 4.09 13.79
CA HIS A 71 3.72 4.93 12.64
C HIS A 71 3.26 4.10 11.43
N ARG A 72 3.84 2.92 11.20
CA ARG A 72 3.50 2.00 10.10
C ARG A 72 2.11 1.38 10.29
N PHE A 73 1.68 1.19 11.54
CA PHE A 73 0.32 0.77 11.86
C PHE A 73 -0.69 1.87 11.55
N THR A 74 -0.40 3.10 11.98
CA THR A 74 -1.27 4.27 11.76
C THR A 74 -1.28 4.75 10.30
N ALA A 75 -0.20 4.57 9.54
CA ALA A 75 -0.12 4.94 8.13
C ALA A 75 -1.19 4.24 7.27
N LEU A 76 -1.57 3.01 7.64
CA LEU A 76 -2.65 2.26 7.01
C LEU A 76 -3.97 2.47 7.78
N ASN A 77 -4.56 3.67 7.70
CA ASN A 77 -5.75 4.06 8.47
C ASN A 77 -7.01 3.17 8.27
N ARG A 78 -7.06 2.32 7.24
CA ARG A 78 -8.21 1.46 6.94
C ARG A 78 -8.15 0.15 7.74
N LYS A 79 -8.89 0.08 8.85
CA LYS A 79 -8.95 -1.14 9.71
C LYS A 79 -9.29 -2.43 8.96
N LYS A 80 -10.27 -2.41 8.04
CA LYS A 80 -10.62 -3.59 7.22
C LYS A 80 -9.42 -4.10 6.41
N GLU A 81 -8.60 -3.17 5.92
CA GLU A 81 -7.42 -3.49 5.11
C GLU A 81 -6.27 -4.03 5.98
N GLN A 82 -6.03 -3.42 7.14
CA GLN A 82 -5.10 -3.94 8.15
C GLN A 82 -5.45 -5.38 8.52
N GLU A 83 -6.73 -5.65 8.77
CA GLU A 83 -7.23 -6.96 9.16
C GLU A 83 -7.08 -8.00 8.02
N LEU A 84 -7.38 -7.62 6.77
CA LEU A 84 -7.15 -8.48 5.60
C LEU A 84 -5.67 -8.85 5.43
N ILE A 85 -4.76 -7.88 5.57
CA ILE A 85 -3.31 -8.13 5.46
C ILE A 85 -2.84 -9.04 6.59
N PHE A 86 -3.34 -8.82 7.81
CA PHE A 86 -3.06 -9.68 8.96
C PHE A 86 -3.50 -11.13 8.69
N TYR A 87 -4.75 -11.36 8.30
CA TYR A 87 -5.25 -12.72 8.02
C TYR A 87 -4.54 -13.39 6.85
N HIS A 88 -4.15 -12.63 5.83
CA HIS A 88 -3.32 -13.13 4.75
C HIS A 88 -1.97 -13.63 5.28
N ARG A 89 -1.31 -12.89 6.18
CA ARG A 89 -0.05 -13.33 6.81
C ARG A 89 -0.25 -14.59 7.66
N ILE A 90 -1.29 -14.65 8.48
CA ILE A 90 -1.61 -15.84 9.29
C ILE A 90 -1.84 -17.06 8.40
N THR A 91 -2.60 -16.91 7.32
CA THR A 91 -2.86 -17.99 6.35
C THR A 91 -1.58 -18.45 5.67
N SER A 92 -0.72 -17.51 5.27
CA SER A 92 0.59 -17.81 4.68
C SER A 92 1.49 -18.60 5.64
N LEU A 93 1.51 -18.23 6.93
CA LEU A 93 2.24 -18.96 7.96
C LEU A 93 1.71 -20.39 8.13
N LYS A 94 0.38 -20.56 8.24
CA LYS A 94 -0.24 -21.89 8.32
C LYS A 94 0.09 -22.79 7.13
N LYS A 95 0.10 -22.22 5.92
CA LYS A 95 0.46 -22.94 4.69
C LYS A 95 1.92 -23.40 4.75
N ARG A 96 2.83 -22.50 5.13
CA ARG A 96 4.27 -22.80 5.28
C ARG A 96 4.53 -23.88 6.33
N ASP A 97 3.86 -23.81 7.47
CA ASP A 97 3.97 -24.82 8.54
C ASP A 97 3.52 -26.21 8.04
N LYS A 98 2.41 -26.26 7.29
CA LYS A 98 1.89 -27.51 6.69
C LYS A 98 2.88 -28.08 5.67
N GLU A 99 3.41 -27.25 4.79
CA GLU A 99 4.40 -27.65 3.77
C GLU A 99 5.70 -28.15 4.40
N ASN A 100 6.21 -27.45 5.42
CA ASN A 100 7.40 -27.87 6.15
C ASN A 100 7.19 -29.23 6.83
N ARG A 101 6.02 -29.44 7.46
CA ARG A 101 5.67 -30.73 8.08
C ARG A 101 5.58 -31.86 7.04
N ALA A 102 5.03 -31.56 5.86
CA ALA A 102 4.96 -32.54 4.76
C ALA A 102 6.35 -32.89 4.22
N ARG A 103 7.26 -31.91 4.08
CA ARG A 103 8.65 -32.13 3.66
C ARG A 103 9.40 -33.02 4.65
N LEU A 104 9.31 -32.73 5.95
CA LEU A 104 9.96 -33.53 7.00
C LEU A 104 9.48 -34.99 7.00
N ARG A 105 8.20 -35.23 6.69
CA ARG A 105 7.65 -36.59 6.56
C ARG A 105 8.13 -37.35 5.33
N LYS A 106 8.54 -36.66 4.27
CA LYS A 106 9.09 -37.28 3.05
C LYS A 106 10.57 -37.62 3.18
N MET A 107 11.28 -37.01 4.14
CA MET A 107 12.70 -37.25 4.40
C MET A 107 12.94 -38.31 5.48
N ARG A 108 11.87 -38.86 6.07
CA ARG A 108 11.91 -39.94 7.05
C ARG A 108 11.42 -41.22 6.39
#